data_AF-A0A2R6BD67-F1
#
_entry.id   AF-A0A2R6BD67-F1
#
_cell.length_a   1.000
_cell.length_b   1.000
_cell.length_c   1.000
_cell.angle_alpha   90.00
_cell.angle_beta   90.00
_cell.angle_gamma   90.00
#
_symmetry.space_group_name_H-M   'P 1'
#
loop_
_entity.id
_entity.type
_entity.pdbx_description
1 polymer ?
#
loop_
_entity_poly.entity_id
_entity_poly.type
_entity_poly.pdbx_seq_one_letter_code
_entity_poly.pdbx_strand_id
1 'polypeptide(L)'
;MLQEFLWILSFAKHFLKPEGGFRDTYAFVIVPHIAISRESSLYWKTLADRLVRDNFAPIKLDEVEFLEQVLGSEDAFKGTIQDVWLSYLSGSPVNTDIQSVVNDKPSLGAFADALQALIVRYGDPSPLLEEIPKDVDISSIEEAQALISLLKQGKVRLAEGRLQEVFELMRRVKPICYTGNYVLIFAERMQSWGDGATGKLKWLLYQTILGRLFLATILDVTTSVVLNEGKKGYAKFPSDVIFKDFSRKLSVNEGWITIDGLEKALSKLSALVLVERLLVKAGADYGKDSLLRILSAEPGKVVARYVQYVNMNKSKQDLRELIHALERLGGGE
;
A
#
# COMPACT_ATOMS: atom_id res chain seq x y z
N MET A 1 -11.04 27.86 -0.46
CA MET A 1 -11.02 26.89 -1.59
C MET A 1 -9.94 27.18 -2.65
N LEU A 2 -10.07 28.16 -3.56
CA LEU A 2 -9.08 28.32 -4.66
C LEU A 2 -7.66 28.73 -4.20
N GLN A 3 -7.55 29.56 -3.15
CA GLN A 3 -6.26 29.92 -2.54
C GLN A 3 -5.61 28.76 -1.77
N GLU A 4 -6.38 28.02 -0.96
CA GLU A 4 -5.90 26.81 -0.27
C GLU A 4 -5.44 25.75 -1.29
N PHE A 5 -6.14 25.64 -2.42
CA PHE A 5 -5.79 24.74 -3.52
C PHE A 5 -4.45 25.08 -4.19
N LEU A 6 -4.22 26.35 -4.51
CA LEU A 6 -2.92 26.80 -5.04
C LEU A 6 -1.80 26.59 -4.01
N TRP A 7 -2.12 26.69 -2.73
CA TRP A 7 -1.19 26.35 -1.65
C TRP A 7 -0.87 24.86 -1.59
N ILE A 8 -1.86 23.96 -1.67
CA ILE A 8 -1.63 22.49 -1.73
C ILE A 8 -0.76 22.12 -2.92
N LEU A 9 -1.01 22.69 -4.11
CA LEU A 9 -0.22 22.40 -5.30
C LEU A 9 1.20 22.95 -5.18
N SER A 10 1.37 24.15 -4.65
CA SER A 10 2.69 24.72 -4.37
C SER A 10 3.44 23.90 -3.32
N PHE A 11 2.74 23.43 -2.29
CA PHE A 11 3.26 22.66 -1.18
C PHE A 11 3.64 21.24 -1.63
N ALA A 12 2.75 20.52 -2.32
CA ALA A 12 3.04 19.22 -2.92
C ALA A 12 4.21 19.32 -3.92
N LYS A 13 4.23 20.32 -4.80
CA LYS A 13 5.38 20.56 -5.69
C LYS A 13 6.67 20.86 -4.94
N HIS A 14 6.62 21.55 -3.80
CA HIS A 14 7.79 21.83 -2.98
C HIS A 14 8.37 20.56 -2.35
N PHE A 15 7.51 19.66 -1.85
CA PHE A 15 7.96 18.38 -1.29
C PHE A 15 8.39 17.37 -2.36
N LEU A 16 7.79 17.40 -3.55
CA LEU A 16 8.17 16.57 -4.69
C LEU A 16 9.44 17.05 -5.42
N LYS A 17 10.09 18.13 -4.95
CA LYS A 17 11.39 18.57 -5.49
C LYS A 17 12.52 17.58 -5.14
N PRO A 18 13.61 17.55 -5.93
CA PRO A 18 14.74 16.62 -5.76
C PRO A 18 15.42 16.63 -4.38
N GLU A 19 15.33 17.73 -3.64
CA GLU A 19 16.01 17.95 -2.36
C GLU A 19 15.17 17.47 -1.15
N GLY A 20 13.87 17.28 -1.33
CA GLY A 20 13.01 16.60 -0.36
C GLY A 20 13.04 15.10 -0.62
N GLY A 21 13.15 14.26 0.41
CA GLY A 21 13.20 12.79 0.31
C GLY A 21 11.93 12.10 -0.23
N PHE A 22 11.18 12.74 -1.13
CA PHE A 22 9.88 12.31 -1.67
C PHE A 22 9.91 12.13 -3.21
N ARG A 23 11.11 12.03 -3.81
CA ARG A 23 11.33 11.97 -5.27
C ARG A 23 10.61 10.81 -5.97
N ASP A 24 10.25 9.77 -5.21
CA ASP A 24 9.50 8.59 -5.65
C ASP A 24 8.24 8.39 -4.81
N THR A 25 7.35 9.39 -4.76
CA THR A 25 6.10 9.29 -3.98
C THR A 25 4.87 9.67 -4.80
N TYR A 26 3.78 8.95 -4.57
CA TYR A 26 2.44 9.36 -4.97
C TYR A 26 1.85 10.26 -3.90
N ALA A 27 1.17 11.32 -4.33
CA ALA A 27 0.44 12.24 -3.47
C ALA A 27 -1.07 12.07 -3.69
N PHE A 28 -1.79 11.80 -2.61
CA PHE A 28 -3.23 11.62 -2.59
C PHE A 28 -3.90 12.70 -1.73
N VAL A 29 -4.87 13.38 -2.31
CA VAL A 29 -5.77 14.26 -1.57
C VAL A 29 -7.06 13.49 -1.29
N ILE A 30 -7.36 13.34 0.00
CA ILE A 30 -8.58 12.72 0.52
C ILE A 30 -9.58 13.83 0.73
N VAL A 31 -10.68 13.82 -0.01
CA VAL A 31 -11.68 14.90 -0.02
C VAL A 31 -13.06 14.32 0.26
N PRO A 32 -13.83 14.90 1.19
CA PRO A 32 -15.10 14.31 1.58
C PRO A 32 -16.17 14.51 0.50
N HIS A 33 -17.16 13.62 0.50
CA HIS A 33 -18.35 13.76 -0.33
C HIS A 33 -19.28 14.86 0.18
N ILE A 34 -19.32 15.08 1.50
CA ILE A 34 -20.17 16.08 2.19
C ILE A 34 -19.30 16.83 3.20
N ALA A 35 -19.64 18.07 3.56
CA ALA A 35 -18.92 18.81 4.60
C ALA A 35 -18.77 17.98 5.89
N ILE A 36 -17.55 17.92 6.42
CA ILE A 36 -17.17 17.06 7.54
C ILE A 36 -17.51 17.76 8.86
N SER A 37 -18.14 17.07 9.81
CA SER A 37 -18.30 17.56 11.17
C SER A 37 -16.95 17.60 11.92
N ARG A 38 -16.87 18.32 13.04
CA ARG A 38 -15.63 18.34 13.85
C ARG A 38 -15.19 16.93 14.30
N GLU A 39 -16.16 16.07 14.60
CA GLU A 39 -15.93 14.67 15.00
C GLU A 39 -15.38 13.82 13.85
N SER A 40 -15.93 13.99 12.64
CA SER A 40 -15.43 13.31 11.45
C SER A 40 -14.04 13.80 11.00
N SER A 41 -13.67 15.05 11.32
CA SER A 41 -12.31 15.57 11.09
C SER A 41 -11.27 14.93 12.01
N LEU A 42 -11.63 14.72 13.28
CA LEU A 42 -10.78 13.98 14.23
C LEU A 42 -10.59 12.53 13.76
N TYR A 43 -11.66 11.89 13.29
CA TYR A 43 -11.61 10.55 12.72
C TYR A 43 -10.60 10.43 11.57
N TRP A 44 -10.66 11.36 10.60
CA TRP A 44 -9.73 11.36 9.47
C TRP A 44 -8.28 11.57 9.87
N LYS A 45 -8.03 12.49 10.81
CA LYS A 45 -6.68 12.71 11.33
C LYS A 45 -6.12 11.45 11.99
N THR A 46 -6.90 10.83 12.87
CA THR A 46 -6.52 9.58 13.54
C THR A 46 -6.29 8.45 12.54
N LEU A 47 -7.16 8.30 11.54
CA LEU A 47 -7.02 7.27 10.52
C LEU A 47 -5.74 7.46 9.70
N ALA A 48 -5.45 8.70 9.28
CA ALA A 48 -4.22 9.01 8.56
C ALA A 48 -2.95 8.78 9.40
N ASP A 49 -2.93 9.22 10.66
CA ASP A 49 -1.83 8.97 11.59
C ASP A 49 -1.60 7.45 11.76
N ARG A 50 -2.66 6.64 11.71
CA ARG A 50 -2.56 5.18 11.82
C ARG A 50 -2.13 4.49 10.52
N LEU A 51 -2.57 4.95 9.35
CA LEU A 51 -2.03 4.46 8.07
C LEU A 51 -0.50 4.61 8.01
N VAL A 52 0.00 5.65 8.66
CA VAL A 52 1.41 6.00 8.71
C VAL A 52 2.12 5.14 9.74
N ARG A 53 1.57 5.04 10.95
CA ARG A 53 2.12 4.18 12.01
C ARG A 53 2.14 2.71 11.62
N ASP A 54 1.04 2.19 11.09
CA ASP A 54 0.87 0.77 10.76
C ASP A 54 1.45 0.46 9.36
N ASN A 55 2.15 1.43 8.78
CA ASN A 55 2.74 1.42 7.43
C ASN A 55 1.80 0.71 6.45
N PHE A 56 0.56 1.21 6.35
CA PHE A 56 -0.46 0.74 5.42
C PHE A 56 -0.05 1.11 3.99
N ALA A 57 1.08 0.55 3.62
CA ALA A 57 1.77 0.78 2.40
C ALA A 57 1.08 -0.05 1.31
N PRO A 58 1.20 0.38 0.06
CA PRO A 58 0.72 -0.41 -1.07
C PRO A 58 1.33 -1.84 -1.08
N ILE A 59 2.45 -2.08 -0.41
CA ILE A 59 3.08 -3.41 -0.23
C ILE A 59 2.15 -4.48 0.39
N LYS A 60 1.14 -4.12 1.18
CA LYS A 60 0.17 -5.11 1.69
C LYS A 60 -0.72 -5.67 0.58
N LEU A 61 -0.92 -4.93 -0.52
CA LEU A 61 -1.61 -5.43 -1.72
C LEU A 61 -0.80 -6.47 -2.48
N ASP A 62 0.45 -6.65 -2.09
CA ASP A 62 1.35 -7.64 -2.61
C ASP A 62 1.30 -8.93 -1.74
N GLU A 63 0.60 -8.92 -0.60
CA GLU A 63 0.38 -10.07 0.29
C GLU A 63 -0.92 -10.79 -0.07
N VAL A 64 -0.88 -12.12 -0.17
CA VAL A 64 -2.07 -12.91 -0.56
C VAL A 64 -3.10 -12.89 0.56
N GLU A 65 -2.65 -13.09 1.79
CA GLU A 65 -3.46 -13.15 3.00
C GLU A 65 -4.24 -11.84 3.20
N PHE A 66 -3.61 -10.70 2.92
CA PHE A 66 -4.27 -9.40 2.97
C PHE A 66 -5.36 -9.26 1.90
N LEU A 67 -5.06 -9.61 0.65
CA LEU A 67 -6.06 -9.57 -0.43
C LEU A 67 -7.23 -10.53 -0.16
N GLU A 68 -6.95 -11.69 0.42
CA GLU A 68 -7.97 -12.64 0.86
C GLU A 68 -8.84 -12.09 2.00
N GLN A 69 -8.27 -11.35 2.95
CA GLN A 69 -9.05 -10.67 3.98
C GLN A 69 -9.96 -9.59 3.38
N VAL A 70 -9.48 -8.82 2.40
CA VAL A 70 -10.30 -7.87 1.64
C VAL A 70 -11.41 -8.59 0.86
N LEU A 71 -11.15 -9.82 0.42
CA LEU A 71 -12.11 -10.69 -0.26
C LEU A 71 -12.97 -11.51 0.72
N GLY A 72 -12.64 -11.58 2.02
CA GLY A 72 -13.48 -12.14 3.06
C GLY A 72 -14.82 -11.39 3.11
N SER A 73 -15.85 -11.99 3.71
CA SER A 73 -17.18 -11.36 3.80
C SER A 73 -17.11 -9.88 4.21
N GLU A 74 -18.14 -9.09 3.91
CA GLU A 74 -18.22 -7.67 4.30
C GLU A 74 -17.88 -7.46 5.78
N ASP A 75 -18.18 -8.45 6.63
CA ASP A 75 -17.86 -8.50 8.07
C ASP A 75 -16.39 -8.79 8.40
N ALA A 76 -15.62 -9.47 7.55
CA ALA A 76 -14.19 -9.70 7.76
C ALA A 76 -13.37 -8.46 7.41
N PHE A 77 -13.69 -7.77 6.30
CA PHE A 77 -13.10 -6.48 5.97
C PHE A 77 -13.53 -5.41 6.99
N LYS A 78 -14.83 -5.34 7.34
CA LYS A 78 -15.31 -4.54 8.48
C LYS A 78 -14.64 -4.95 9.77
N GLY A 79 -14.35 -6.23 9.98
CA GLY A 79 -13.64 -6.79 11.13
C GLY A 79 -12.22 -6.29 11.22
N THR A 80 -11.44 -6.28 10.14
CA THR A 80 -10.12 -5.62 10.10
C THR A 80 -10.23 -4.13 10.40
N ILE A 81 -11.24 -3.43 9.86
CA ILE A 81 -11.49 -2.02 10.17
C ILE A 81 -12.00 -1.81 11.60
N GLN A 82 -12.76 -2.75 12.15
CA GLN A 82 -13.31 -2.75 13.51
C GLN A 82 -12.28 -3.15 14.55
N ASP A 83 -11.33 -4.02 14.25
CA ASP A 83 -10.19 -4.34 15.10
C ASP A 83 -9.24 -3.14 15.15
N VAL A 84 -9.09 -2.43 14.03
CA VAL A 84 -8.48 -1.09 13.99
C VAL A 84 -9.27 -0.10 14.86
N TRP A 85 -10.61 -0.20 14.92
CA TRP A 85 -11.52 0.64 15.72
C TRP A 85 -11.54 0.28 17.22
N LEU A 86 -11.48 -1.00 17.59
CA LEU A 86 -11.49 -1.50 18.97
C LEU A 86 -10.10 -1.33 19.62
N SER A 87 -9.03 -1.47 18.83
CA SER A 87 -7.67 -1.13 19.30
C SER A 87 -7.45 0.37 19.53
N TYR A 88 -8.36 1.24 19.06
CA TYR A 88 -8.38 2.67 19.36
C TYR A 88 -8.97 2.97 20.75
N LEU A 89 -10.00 2.22 21.20
CA LEU A 89 -10.56 2.36 22.54
C LEU A 89 -9.63 1.83 23.64
N SER A 90 -8.77 0.86 23.31
CA SER A 90 -7.84 0.26 24.26
C SER A 90 -6.52 1.01 24.42
N GLY A 91 -6.24 2.03 23.59
CA GLY A 91 -5.08 2.92 23.76
C GLY A 91 -3.71 2.24 23.68
N SER A 92 -3.62 0.99 23.24
CA SER A 92 -2.36 0.25 23.27
C SER A 92 -1.42 0.77 22.18
N PRO A 93 -0.25 1.37 22.53
CA PRO A 93 0.84 1.45 21.59
C PRO A 93 1.18 0.00 21.17
N VAL A 94 1.19 -0.28 19.87
CA VAL A 94 1.84 -1.50 19.40
C VAL A 94 3.31 -1.30 19.72
N ASN A 95 3.75 -1.90 20.83
CA ASN A 95 5.13 -1.88 21.26
C ASN A 95 5.86 -2.87 20.35
N THR A 96 6.21 -2.42 19.14
CA THR A 96 6.81 -3.28 18.14
C THR A 96 8.25 -3.55 18.56
N ASP A 97 8.46 -4.65 19.30
CA ASP A 97 9.79 -5.15 19.64
C ASP A 97 10.59 -5.34 18.33
N ILE A 98 11.86 -4.94 18.31
CA ILE A 98 12.79 -5.14 17.20
C ILE A 98 12.76 -6.61 16.73
N GLN A 99 12.63 -7.55 17.68
CA GLN A 99 12.54 -8.97 17.33
C GLN A 99 11.30 -9.31 16.51
N SER A 100 10.18 -8.63 16.71
CA SER A 100 9.00 -8.82 15.87
C SER A 100 9.23 -8.32 14.44
N VAL A 101 9.89 -7.17 14.27
CA VAL A 101 10.16 -6.53 12.97
C VAL A 101 11.18 -7.30 12.16
N VAL A 102 12.24 -7.75 12.81
CA VAL A 102 13.38 -8.40 12.19
C VAL A 102 13.07 -9.86 11.80
N ASN A 103 12.08 -10.47 12.46
CA ASN A 103 11.57 -11.80 12.11
C ASN A 103 10.37 -11.75 11.15
N ASP A 104 9.73 -10.59 10.99
CA ASP A 104 8.66 -10.37 10.03
C ASP A 104 9.21 -10.14 8.61
N LYS A 105 9.03 -11.14 7.73
CA LYS A 105 9.57 -11.12 6.36
C LYS A 105 9.12 -9.90 5.52
N PRO A 106 7.84 -9.46 5.55
CA PRO A 106 7.39 -8.26 4.85
C PRO A 106 8.10 -6.99 5.31
N SER A 107 8.34 -6.85 6.62
CA SER A 107 8.96 -5.66 7.21
C SER A 107 10.49 -5.63 7.10
N LEU A 108 11.13 -6.80 6.91
CA LEU A 108 12.58 -6.94 6.90
C LEU A 108 13.28 -6.12 5.81
N GLY A 109 12.70 -6.02 4.61
CA GLY A 109 13.26 -5.23 3.52
C GLY A 109 13.30 -3.74 3.86
N ALA A 110 12.16 -3.18 4.29
CA ALA A 110 12.07 -1.78 4.70
C ALA A 110 12.97 -1.48 5.91
N PHE A 111 13.12 -2.44 6.83
CA PHE A 111 14.03 -2.32 7.97
C PHE A 111 15.50 -2.28 7.52
N ALA A 112 15.89 -3.14 6.56
CA ALA A 112 17.23 -3.14 5.98
C ALA A 112 17.54 -1.82 5.25
N ASP A 113 16.60 -1.32 4.44
CA ASP A 113 16.74 -0.05 3.74
C ASP A 113 16.91 1.12 4.72
N ALA A 114 16.08 1.15 5.78
CA ALA A 114 16.15 2.17 6.82
C ALA A 114 17.48 2.13 7.58
N LEU A 115 17.96 0.95 7.95
CA LEU A 115 19.27 0.78 8.58
C LEU A 115 20.41 1.20 7.64
N GLN A 116 20.35 0.80 6.37
CA GLN A 116 21.35 1.16 5.38
C GLN A 116 21.44 2.68 5.21
N ALA A 117 20.29 3.36 5.16
CA ALA A 117 20.23 4.82 5.07
C ALA A 117 20.90 5.49 6.28
N LEU A 118 20.73 4.94 7.48
CA LEU A 118 21.38 5.44 8.69
C LEU A 118 22.88 5.15 8.71
N ILE A 119 23.32 3.95 8.32
CA ILE A 119 24.74 3.60 8.20
C ILE A 119 25.44 4.56 7.23
N VAL A 120 24.86 4.78 6.04
CA VAL A 120 25.41 5.73 5.05
C VAL A 120 25.45 7.15 5.60
N ARG A 121 24.42 7.57 6.34
CA ARG A 121 24.35 8.92 6.93
C ARG A 121 25.40 9.15 8.01
N TYR A 122 25.69 8.14 8.82
CA TYR A 122 26.66 8.25 9.91
C TYR A 122 28.07 7.82 9.52
N GLY A 123 28.25 7.14 8.38
CA GLY A 123 29.52 6.59 7.92
C GLY A 123 29.84 5.22 8.52
N ASP A 124 29.22 4.86 9.66
CA ASP A 124 29.38 3.57 10.32
C ASP A 124 28.16 3.25 11.23
N PRO A 125 27.96 1.99 11.68
CA PRO A 125 26.79 1.59 12.47
C PRO A 125 26.90 1.87 13.98
N SER A 126 28.06 2.31 14.49
CA SER A 126 28.30 2.50 15.93
C SER A 126 27.31 3.48 16.57
N PRO A 127 26.98 4.64 15.96
CA PRO A 127 26.01 5.59 16.50
C PRO A 127 24.57 5.09 16.57
N LEU A 128 24.30 3.89 16.02
CA LEU A 128 22.99 3.24 16.04
C LEU A 128 22.78 2.36 17.27
N LEU A 129 23.86 2.01 17.98
CA LEU A 129 23.85 0.96 19.00
C LEU A 129 24.00 1.53 20.42
N GLU A 130 23.32 0.90 21.38
CA GLU A 130 23.29 1.34 22.78
C GLU A 130 24.57 0.91 23.53
N GLU A 131 25.08 -0.29 23.25
CA GLU A 131 26.34 -0.83 23.77
C GLU A 131 26.92 -1.83 22.76
N ILE A 132 28.21 -1.72 22.48
CA ILE A 132 28.91 -2.57 21.50
C ILE A 132 29.81 -3.53 22.28
N PRO A 133 29.54 -4.86 22.22
CA PRO A 133 30.41 -5.84 22.86
C PRO A 133 31.84 -5.77 22.31
N LYS A 134 32.85 -5.96 23.18
CA LYS A 134 34.27 -5.87 22.80
C LYS A 134 34.70 -6.94 21.79
N ASP A 135 33.92 -8.02 21.67
CA ASP A 135 34.13 -9.14 20.75
C ASP A 135 33.43 -8.96 19.39
N VAL A 136 32.71 -7.84 19.19
CA VAL A 136 32.03 -7.51 17.94
C VAL A 136 32.77 -6.39 17.24
N ASP A 137 33.40 -6.71 16.10
CA ASP A 137 33.96 -5.71 15.21
C ASP A 137 32.87 -5.17 14.26
N ILE A 138 32.35 -4.00 14.61
CA ILE A 138 31.38 -3.23 13.82
C ILE A 138 32.03 -2.37 12.74
N SER A 139 33.34 -2.13 12.79
CA SER A 139 34.03 -1.26 11.82
C SER A 139 34.10 -1.87 10.42
N SER A 140 33.90 -3.19 10.32
CA SER A 140 33.80 -3.94 9.06
C SER A 140 32.37 -4.06 8.51
N ILE A 141 31.37 -3.53 9.21
CA ILE A 141 29.97 -3.60 8.79
C ILE A 141 29.62 -2.41 7.91
N GLU A 142 29.67 -2.62 6.60
CA GLU A 142 29.27 -1.65 5.59
C GLU A 142 27.80 -1.83 5.15
N GLU A 143 27.27 -3.04 5.33
CA GLU A 143 25.93 -3.42 4.88
C GLU A 143 24.96 -3.69 6.04
N ALA A 144 23.72 -3.21 5.90
CA ALA A 144 22.65 -3.39 6.88
C ALA A 144 22.35 -4.87 7.20
N GLN A 145 22.59 -5.78 6.25
CA GLN A 145 22.28 -7.20 6.41
C GLN A 145 23.18 -7.88 7.46
N ALA A 146 24.44 -7.44 7.57
CA ALA A 146 25.34 -7.91 8.62
C ALA A 146 24.91 -7.41 10.00
N LEU A 147 24.48 -6.14 10.10
CA LEU A 147 23.92 -5.57 11.33
C LEU A 147 22.63 -6.27 11.76
N ILE A 148 21.72 -6.53 10.82
CA ILE A 148 20.48 -7.31 11.06
C ILE A 148 20.79 -8.68 11.65
N SER A 149 21.82 -9.35 11.15
CA SER A 149 22.20 -10.67 11.64
C SER A 149 22.64 -10.63 13.10
N LEU A 150 23.36 -9.57 13.51
CA LEU A 150 23.75 -9.35 14.91
C LEU A 150 22.56 -9.01 15.81
N LEU A 151 21.61 -8.20 15.32
CA LEU A 151 20.36 -7.89 16.01
C LEU A 151 19.50 -9.15 16.23
N LYS A 152 19.39 -10.03 15.22
CA LYS A 152 18.70 -11.34 15.32
C LYS A 152 19.32 -12.22 16.39
N GLN A 153 20.65 -12.23 16.46
CA GLN A 153 21.39 -13.02 17.44
C GLN A 153 21.37 -12.40 18.84
N GLY A 154 20.79 -11.20 19.01
CA GLY A 154 20.78 -10.48 20.27
C GLY A 154 22.17 -9.99 20.72
N LYS A 155 23.15 -10.00 19.83
CA LYS A 155 24.54 -9.58 20.13
C LYS A 155 24.67 -8.07 20.29
N VAL A 156 23.83 -7.32 19.59
CA VAL A 156 23.81 -5.85 19.65
C VAL A 156 22.35 -5.38 19.81
N ARG A 157 22.17 -4.15 20.30
CA ARG A 157 20.86 -3.51 20.45
C ARG A 157 20.89 -2.12 19.87
N LEU A 158 19.84 -1.75 19.14
CA LEU A 158 19.65 -0.38 18.67
C LEU A 158 19.37 0.52 19.87
N ALA A 159 19.95 1.73 19.87
CA ALA A 159 19.62 2.73 20.87
C ALA A 159 18.15 3.17 20.75
N GLU A 160 17.49 3.46 21.88
CA GLU A 160 16.05 3.79 21.93
C GLU A 160 15.66 4.93 20.97
N GLY A 161 16.45 6.01 20.93
CA GLY A 161 16.24 7.12 20.00
C GLY A 161 16.45 6.77 18.52
N ARG A 162 17.25 5.73 18.23
CA ARG A 162 17.55 5.25 16.88
C ARG A 162 16.49 4.29 16.37
N LEU A 163 15.90 3.51 17.25
CA LEU A 163 14.77 2.66 16.92
C LEU A 163 13.60 3.49 16.35
N GLN A 164 13.30 4.62 16.98
CA GLN A 164 12.26 5.53 16.49
C GLN A 164 12.62 6.12 15.12
N GLU A 165 13.88 6.49 14.90
CA GLU A 165 14.35 7.00 13.60
C GLU A 165 14.29 5.93 12.50
N VAL A 166 14.64 4.68 12.81
CA VAL A 166 14.45 3.53 11.90
C VAL A 166 12.98 3.38 11.54
N PHE A 167 12.08 3.41 12.52
CA PHE A 167 10.65 3.33 12.24
C PHE A 167 10.13 4.48 11.39
N GLU A 168 10.61 5.72 11.60
CA GLU A 168 10.26 6.88 10.75
C GLU A 168 10.75 6.73 9.30
N LEU A 169 11.91 6.09 9.11
CA LEU A 169 12.46 5.79 7.78
C LEU A 169 11.76 4.62 7.10
N MET A 170 11.29 3.63 7.86
CA MET A 170 10.48 2.51 7.33
C MET A 170 9.10 2.95 6.85
N ARG A 171 8.59 4.11 7.31
CA ARG A 171 7.28 4.63 6.92
C ARG A 171 7.25 5.02 5.45
N ARG A 172 6.52 4.22 4.69
CA ARG A 172 6.24 4.43 3.27
C ARG A 172 5.02 5.31 3.03
N VAL A 173 4.21 5.54 4.06
CA VAL A 173 3.06 6.45 4.02
C VAL A 173 3.30 7.58 5.02
N LYS A 174 3.10 8.84 4.61
CA LYS A 174 3.32 10.03 5.43
C LYS A 174 2.17 11.04 5.24
N PRO A 175 1.48 11.51 6.30
CA PRO A 175 0.47 12.54 6.17
C PRO A 175 1.17 13.90 6.30
N ILE A 176 0.80 14.88 5.47
CA ILE A 176 1.46 16.19 5.54
C ILE A 176 0.51 17.33 5.86
N CYS A 177 -0.79 17.17 5.59
CA CYS A 177 -1.76 18.23 5.88
C CYS A 177 -3.08 17.68 6.38
N TYR A 178 -3.58 18.29 7.46
CA TYR A 178 -4.90 18.06 8.03
C TYR A 178 -5.69 19.36 7.97
N THR A 179 -6.82 19.35 7.27
CA THR A 179 -7.78 20.47 7.32
C THR A 179 -9.18 19.94 7.62
N GLY A 180 -10.13 20.84 7.87
CA GLY A 180 -11.54 20.45 7.97
C GLY A 180 -12.12 19.91 6.65
N ASN A 181 -11.41 20.07 5.53
CA ASN A 181 -11.94 19.78 4.20
C ASN A 181 -11.13 18.74 3.41
N TYR A 182 -9.93 18.36 3.86
CA TYR A 182 -9.13 17.32 3.21
C TYR A 182 -7.98 16.83 4.11
N VAL A 183 -7.46 15.64 3.77
CA VAL A 183 -6.17 15.13 4.24
C VAL A 183 -5.25 14.91 3.04
N LEU A 184 -4.00 15.36 3.15
CA LEU A 184 -2.97 15.08 2.15
C LEU A 184 -2.04 13.99 2.67
N ILE A 185 -1.99 12.86 1.95
CA ILE A 185 -1.14 11.72 2.25
C ILE A 185 -0.17 11.49 1.09
N PHE A 186 1.08 11.19 1.42
CA PHE A 186 2.09 10.71 0.48
C PHE A 186 2.33 9.24 0.72
N ALA A 187 2.38 8.46 -0.35
CA ALA A 187 2.74 7.05 -0.33
C ALA A 187 3.95 6.82 -1.25
N GLU A 188 4.92 6.06 -0.79
CA GLU A 188 6.10 5.69 -1.58
C GLU A 188 5.69 4.90 -2.82
N ARG A 189 6.37 5.19 -3.93
CA ARG A 189 6.19 4.50 -5.20
C ARG A 189 6.78 3.10 -5.08
N MET A 190 5.92 2.10 -5.23
CA MET A 190 6.36 0.70 -5.29
C MET A 190 7.00 0.41 -6.66
N GLN A 191 8.33 0.40 -6.72
CA GLN A 191 9.05 0.07 -7.96
C GLN A 191 8.68 -1.32 -8.51
N SER A 192 8.39 -2.28 -7.62
CA SER A 192 7.96 -3.64 -7.97
C SER A 192 6.66 -3.68 -8.79
N TRP A 193 5.84 -2.65 -8.73
CA TRP A 193 4.60 -2.57 -9.50
C TRP A 193 4.81 -2.09 -10.93
N GLY A 194 5.95 -1.43 -11.18
CA GLY A 194 6.29 -0.81 -12.44
C GLY A 194 5.33 0.31 -12.86
N ASP A 195 5.61 0.85 -14.04
CA ASP A 195 4.91 2.04 -14.58
C ASP A 195 3.88 1.69 -15.66
N GLY A 196 3.69 0.39 -15.88
CA GLY A 196 2.76 -0.16 -16.85
C GLY A 196 1.32 -0.18 -16.33
N ALA A 197 0.45 -0.84 -17.10
CA ALA A 197 -0.95 -0.93 -16.75
C ALA A 197 -1.20 -1.69 -15.43
N THR A 198 -0.34 -2.65 -15.10
CA THR A 198 -0.36 -3.34 -13.80
C THR A 198 -0.21 -2.35 -12.65
N GLY A 199 0.80 -1.47 -12.69
CA GLY A 199 1.01 -0.47 -11.64
C GLY A 199 -0.18 0.47 -11.49
N LYS A 200 -0.75 0.95 -12.60
CA LYS A 200 -1.95 1.81 -12.59
C LYS A 200 -3.15 1.14 -11.92
N LEU A 201 -3.40 -0.14 -12.18
CA LEU A 201 -4.50 -0.88 -11.58
C LEU A 201 -4.27 -1.19 -10.09
N LYS A 202 -3.02 -1.48 -9.68
CA LYS A 202 -2.68 -1.64 -8.25
C LYS A 202 -2.86 -0.32 -7.48
N TRP A 203 -2.47 0.81 -8.07
CA TRP A 203 -2.73 2.13 -7.50
C TRP A 203 -4.20 2.48 -7.44
N LEU A 204 -4.98 2.11 -8.46
CA LEU A 204 -6.44 2.26 -8.42
C LEU A 204 -7.05 1.44 -7.27
N LEU A 205 -6.62 0.19 -7.06
CA LEU A 205 -7.06 -0.61 -5.91
C LEU A 205 -6.71 0.08 -4.59
N TYR A 206 -5.48 0.56 -4.44
CA TYR A 206 -5.06 1.31 -3.24
C TYR A 206 -5.93 2.54 -2.99
N GLN A 207 -6.17 3.36 -4.01
CA GLN A 207 -7.07 4.52 -3.92
C GLN A 207 -8.49 4.11 -3.54
N THR A 208 -8.98 2.98 -4.06
CA THR A 208 -10.34 2.51 -3.77
C THR A 208 -10.47 2.06 -2.32
N ILE A 209 -9.44 1.38 -1.78
CA ILE A 209 -9.37 1.01 -0.37
C ILE A 209 -9.31 2.26 0.51
N LEU A 210 -8.47 3.23 0.18
CA LEU A 210 -8.45 4.52 0.88
C LEU A 210 -9.82 5.20 0.84
N GLY A 211 -10.50 5.18 -0.31
CA GLY A 211 -11.83 5.76 -0.46
C GLY A 211 -12.85 5.10 0.46
N ARG A 212 -12.79 3.77 0.59
CA ARG A 212 -13.63 3.00 1.52
C ARG A 212 -13.32 3.28 2.99
N LEU A 213 -12.04 3.44 3.32
CA LEU A 213 -11.56 3.71 4.68
C LEU A 213 -12.00 5.09 5.17
N PHE A 214 -11.80 6.12 4.35
CA PHE A 214 -12.16 7.49 4.71
C PHE A 214 -13.61 7.84 4.41
N LEU A 215 -14.32 6.96 3.69
CA LEU A 215 -15.63 7.25 3.07
C LEU A 215 -15.57 8.55 2.25
N ALA A 216 -14.55 8.64 1.39
CA ALA A 216 -14.14 9.88 0.74
C ALA A 216 -13.68 9.69 -0.70
N THR A 217 -13.76 10.76 -1.49
CA THR A 217 -13.10 10.81 -2.79
C THR A 217 -11.59 10.92 -2.61
N ILE A 218 -10.85 10.02 -3.25
CA ILE A 218 -9.39 10.01 -3.30
C ILE A 218 -8.94 10.53 -4.65
N LEU A 219 -8.10 11.57 -4.64
CA LEU A 219 -7.63 12.26 -5.84
C LEU A 219 -6.11 12.12 -5.92
N ASP A 220 -5.62 11.48 -6.98
CA ASP A 220 -4.20 11.43 -7.29
C ASP A 220 -3.74 12.78 -7.87
N VAL A 221 -3.05 13.56 -7.04
CA VAL A 221 -2.52 14.86 -7.42
C VAL A 221 -1.09 14.77 -7.99
N THR A 222 -0.53 13.57 -8.06
CA THR A 222 0.74 13.28 -8.75
C THR A 222 0.56 13.43 -10.26
N THR A 223 -0.57 12.96 -10.79
CA THR A 223 -0.83 12.86 -12.23
C THR A 223 -1.93 13.79 -12.72
N SER A 224 -2.85 14.24 -11.86
CA SER A 224 -3.94 15.15 -12.22
C SER A 224 -3.99 16.38 -11.33
N VAL A 225 -3.79 17.55 -11.94
CA VAL A 225 -3.84 18.85 -11.25
C VAL A 225 -5.29 19.37 -11.10
N VAL A 226 -6.27 18.72 -11.73
CA VAL A 226 -7.64 19.23 -11.81
C VAL A 226 -8.52 18.57 -10.74
N LEU A 227 -8.60 19.19 -9.56
CA LEU A 227 -9.59 18.85 -8.52
C LEU A 227 -10.99 19.43 -8.83
N ASN A 228 -11.16 20.09 -9.99
CA ASN A 228 -12.39 20.76 -10.43
C ASN A 228 -13.38 19.86 -11.19
N GLU A 229 -13.07 18.57 -11.34
CA GLU A 229 -14.07 17.62 -11.82
C GLU A 229 -15.12 17.41 -10.72
N GLY A 230 -16.40 17.45 -11.10
CA GLY A 230 -17.46 17.09 -10.17
C GLY A 230 -17.16 15.72 -9.56
N LYS A 231 -17.05 15.66 -8.23
CA LYS A 231 -16.78 14.41 -7.52
C LYS A 231 -17.94 13.46 -7.77
N LYS A 232 -17.70 12.39 -8.52
CA LYS A 232 -18.72 11.40 -8.89
C LYS A 232 -18.55 10.06 -8.15
N GLY A 233 -17.51 9.90 -7.34
CA GLY A 233 -17.23 8.66 -6.65
C GLY A 233 -15.99 8.69 -5.76
N TYR A 234 -15.52 7.50 -5.39
CA TYR A 234 -14.41 7.26 -4.46
C TYR A 234 -13.04 7.36 -5.11
N ALA A 235 -12.88 6.87 -6.34
CA ALA A 235 -11.62 6.93 -7.07
C ALA A 235 -11.87 7.14 -8.56
N LYS A 236 -11.00 7.91 -9.21
CA LYS A 236 -11.07 8.13 -10.66
C LYS A 236 -10.42 6.97 -11.39
N PHE A 237 -11.12 6.42 -12.37
CA PHE A 237 -10.60 5.35 -13.20
C PHE A 237 -9.58 5.91 -14.21
N PRO A 238 -8.47 5.21 -14.50
CA PRO A 238 -7.50 5.65 -15.49
C PRO A 238 -8.16 5.90 -16.85
N SER A 239 -7.92 7.07 -17.43
CA SER A 239 -8.53 7.49 -18.70
C SER A 239 -7.77 7.00 -19.94
N ASP A 240 -6.70 6.22 -19.76
CA ASP A 240 -5.92 5.69 -20.90
C ASP A 240 -6.81 4.80 -21.79
N VAL A 241 -6.62 4.92 -23.11
CA VAL A 241 -7.39 4.16 -24.11
C VAL A 241 -7.35 2.65 -23.84
N ILE A 242 -6.22 2.14 -23.32
CA ILE A 242 -6.01 0.73 -22.98
C ILE A 242 -7.01 0.20 -21.92
N PHE A 243 -7.64 1.07 -21.12
CA PHE A 243 -8.58 0.69 -20.08
C PHE A 243 -10.05 0.85 -20.47
N LYS A 244 -10.34 1.43 -21.64
CA LYS A 244 -11.71 1.79 -22.06
C LYS A 244 -12.69 0.62 -21.96
N ASP A 245 -12.24 -0.55 -22.43
CA ASP A 245 -13.06 -1.77 -22.48
C ASP A 245 -13.15 -2.51 -21.14
N PHE A 246 -12.28 -2.18 -20.18
CA PHE A 246 -12.24 -2.82 -18.86
C PHE A 246 -13.01 -2.05 -17.78
N SER A 247 -13.38 -0.79 -18.04
CA SER A 247 -14.22 0.03 -17.16
C SER A 247 -15.46 -0.73 -16.66
N ARG A 248 -16.24 -1.30 -17.58
CA ARG A 248 -17.45 -2.08 -17.25
C ARG A 248 -17.14 -3.33 -16.43
N LYS A 249 -16.08 -4.07 -16.81
CA LYS A 249 -15.66 -5.27 -16.07
C LYS A 249 -15.36 -4.93 -14.62
N LEU A 250 -14.74 -3.79 -14.36
CA LEU A 250 -14.37 -3.32 -13.03
C LEU A 250 -15.46 -2.50 -12.31
N SER A 251 -16.70 -2.52 -12.81
CA SER A 251 -17.84 -1.80 -12.22
C SER A 251 -17.63 -0.27 -12.13
N VAL A 252 -16.90 0.29 -13.10
CA VAL A 252 -16.66 1.73 -13.23
C VAL A 252 -17.81 2.38 -14.00
N ASN A 253 -18.32 3.49 -13.48
CA ASN A 253 -19.35 4.28 -14.14
C ASN A 253 -18.86 5.73 -14.36
N GLU A 254 -19.08 6.25 -15.56
CA GLU A 254 -18.64 7.60 -15.98
C GLU A 254 -17.16 7.91 -15.71
N GLY A 255 -16.29 6.89 -15.73
CA GLY A 255 -14.87 7.05 -15.43
C GLY A 255 -14.54 7.13 -13.93
N TRP A 256 -15.48 6.74 -13.06
CA TRP A 256 -15.31 6.70 -11.61
C TRP A 256 -15.70 5.36 -11.02
N ILE A 257 -15.03 4.98 -9.94
CA ILE A 257 -15.57 4.01 -8.99
C ILE A 257 -16.58 4.78 -8.14
N THR A 258 -17.86 4.61 -8.48
CA THR A 258 -18.97 5.35 -7.87
C THR A 258 -19.30 4.83 -6.48
N ILE A 259 -20.18 5.56 -5.78
CA ILE A 259 -20.56 5.19 -4.42
C ILE A 259 -21.22 3.81 -4.38
N ASP A 260 -22.21 3.60 -5.24
CA ASP A 260 -22.96 2.34 -5.34
C ASP A 260 -22.14 1.19 -5.94
N GLY A 261 -21.09 1.52 -6.70
CA GLY A 261 -20.20 0.56 -7.35
C GLY A 261 -19.01 0.13 -6.49
N LEU A 262 -18.78 0.77 -5.34
CA LEU A 262 -17.54 0.63 -4.57
C LEU A 262 -17.23 -0.82 -4.19
N GLU A 263 -18.18 -1.51 -3.56
CA GLU A 263 -17.97 -2.88 -3.07
C GLU A 263 -17.69 -3.86 -4.21
N LYS A 264 -18.42 -3.72 -5.33
CA LYS A 264 -18.18 -4.52 -6.54
C LYS A 264 -16.81 -4.23 -7.16
N ALA A 265 -16.42 -2.96 -7.23
CA ALA A 265 -15.13 -2.56 -7.77
C ALA A 265 -13.97 -3.05 -6.89
N LEU A 266 -14.08 -2.91 -5.56
CA LEU A 266 -13.11 -3.45 -4.60
C LEU A 266 -12.95 -4.95 -4.74
N SER A 267 -14.05 -5.70 -4.72
CA SER A 267 -14.01 -7.16 -4.87
C SER A 267 -13.31 -7.57 -6.17
N LYS A 268 -13.65 -6.93 -7.29
CA LYS A 268 -13.06 -7.27 -8.60
C LYS A 268 -11.59 -6.86 -8.72
N LEU A 269 -11.21 -5.68 -8.21
CA LEU A 269 -9.82 -5.23 -8.22
C LEU A 269 -8.94 -6.08 -7.31
N SER A 270 -9.41 -6.42 -6.10
CA SER A 270 -8.70 -7.30 -5.17
C SER A 270 -8.54 -8.70 -5.75
N ALA A 271 -9.60 -9.25 -6.34
CA ALA A 271 -9.53 -10.55 -7.02
C ALA A 271 -8.54 -10.52 -8.20
N LEU A 272 -8.55 -9.47 -9.00
CA LEU A 272 -7.63 -9.30 -10.11
C LEU A 272 -6.16 -9.27 -9.66
N VAL A 273 -5.85 -8.52 -8.60
CA VAL A 273 -4.50 -8.47 -8.04
C VAL A 273 -4.12 -9.81 -7.42
N LEU A 274 -5.04 -10.49 -6.71
CA LEU A 274 -4.78 -11.81 -6.15
C LEU A 274 -4.40 -12.84 -7.22
N VAL A 275 -5.15 -12.88 -8.34
CA VAL A 275 -4.83 -13.73 -9.49
C VAL A 275 -3.41 -13.46 -10.00
N GLU A 276 -3.01 -12.21 -10.12
CA GLU A 276 -1.64 -11.86 -10.54
C GLU A 276 -0.59 -12.34 -9.54
N ARG A 277 -0.82 -12.17 -8.23
CA ARG A 277 0.12 -12.64 -7.19
C ARG A 277 0.29 -14.16 -7.23
N LEU A 278 -0.79 -14.90 -7.40
CA LEU A 278 -0.74 -16.36 -7.53
C LEU A 278 0.03 -16.79 -8.78
N LEU A 279 -0.17 -16.11 -9.92
CA LEU A 279 0.60 -16.36 -11.13
C LEU A 279 2.10 -16.02 -10.95
N VAL A 280 2.43 -14.91 -10.30
CA VAL A 280 3.83 -14.54 -10.01
C VAL A 280 4.50 -15.58 -9.11
N LYS A 281 3.82 -16.04 -8.04
CA LYS A 281 4.32 -17.12 -7.16
C LYS A 281 4.60 -18.42 -7.94
N ALA A 282 3.80 -18.69 -8.96
CA ALA A 282 3.95 -19.83 -9.86
C ALA A 282 5.00 -19.64 -10.97
N GLY A 283 5.56 -18.43 -11.15
CA GLY A 283 6.40 -18.09 -12.32
C GLY A 283 5.62 -18.07 -13.64
N ALA A 284 4.30 -17.86 -13.57
CA ALA A 284 3.34 -17.95 -14.65
C ALA A 284 2.74 -16.58 -15.05
N ASP A 285 3.31 -15.47 -14.58
CA ASP A 285 2.80 -14.12 -14.86
C ASP A 285 3.00 -13.71 -16.34
N TYR A 286 2.47 -12.55 -16.72
CA TYR A 286 2.62 -11.98 -18.08
C TYR A 286 3.51 -10.72 -18.08
N GLY A 287 4.34 -10.51 -17.07
CA GLY A 287 5.22 -9.35 -16.92
C GLY A 287 4.45 -8.05 -16.62
N LYS A 288 4.92 -6.95 -17.23
CA LYS A 288 4.45 -5.57 -16.95
C LYS A 288 2.96 -5.33 -17.22
N ASP A 289 2.33 -6.16 -18.05
CA ASP A 289 0.91 -6.07 -18.43
C ASP A 289 0.06 -7.22 -17.87
N SER A 290 0.54 -7.92 -16.84
CA SER A 290 -0.16 -9.05 -16.20
C SER A 290 -1.63 -8.77 -15.90
N LEU A 291 -1.95 -7.67 -15.21
CA LEU A 291 -3.34 -7.37 -14.85
C LEU A 291 -4.23 -7.13 -16.08
N LEU A 292 -3.72 -6.47 -17.13
CA LEU A 292 -4.48 -6.28 -18.38
C LEU A 292 -4.67 -7.60 -19.14
N ARG A 293 -3.65 -8.45 -19.18
CA ARG A 293 -3.71 -9.78 -19.82
C ARG A 293 -4.73 -10.66 -19.11
N ILE A 294 -4.76 -10.65 -17.78
CA ILE A 294 -5.75 -11.36 -16.98
C ILE A 294 -7.16 -10.84 -17.26
N LEU A 295 -7.36 -9.51 -17.28
CA LEU A 295 -8.66 -8.90 -17.60
C LEU A 295 -9.17 -9.22 -19.02
N SER A 296 -8.26 -9.43 -19.96
CA SER A 296 -8.59 -9.72 -21.36
C SER A 296 -8.84 -11.20 -21.61
N ALA A 297 -8.23 -12.08 -20.82
CA ALA A 297 -8.29 -13.52 -21.00
C ALA A 297 -9.59 -14.13 -20.47
N GLU A 298 -9.99 -15.26 -21.07
CA GLU A 298 -11.00 -16.13 -20.48
C GLU A 298 -10.42 -16.80 -19.23
N PRO A 299 -11.22 -16.99 -18.15
CA PRO A 299 -10.74 -17.61 -16.90
C PRO A 299 -10.00 -18.94 -17.11
N GLY A 300 -10.52 -19.80 -18.01
CA GLY A 300 -9.88 -21.08 -18.33
C GLY A 300 -8.47 -20.97 -18.91
N LYS A 301 -8.17 -19.90 -19.67
CA LYS A 301 -6.82 -19.65 -20.20
C LYS A 301 -5.84 -19.25 -19.10
N VAL A 302 -6.31 -18.50 -18.11
CA VAL A 302 -5.50 -18.10 -16.95
C VAL A 302 -5.19 -19.32 -16.07
N VAL A 303 -6.19 -20.16 -15.80
CA VAL A 303 -6.02 -21.42 -15.05
C VAL A 303 -5.07 -22.37 -15.79
N ALA A 304 -5.26 -22.57 -17.10
CA ALA A 304 -4.40 -23.43 -17.90
C ALA A 304 -2.93 -22.97 -17.85
N ARG A 305 -2.70 -21.65 -17.92
CA ARG A 305 -1.36 -21.08 -17.77
C ARG A 305 -0.77 -21.36 -16.40
N TYR A 306 -1.52 -21.16 -15.32
CA TYR A 306 -1.05 -21.48 -13.98
C TYR A 306 -0.62 -22.96 -13.87
N VAL A 307 -1.47 -23.88 -14.34
CA VAL A 307 -1.21 -25.32 -14.29
C VAL A 307 0.01 -25.75 -15.11
N GLN A 308 0.30 -25.08 -16.23
CA GLN A 308 1.47 -25.38 -17.06
C GLN A 308 2.81 -25.10 -16.37
N TYR A 309 2.85 -24.14 -15.44
CA TYR A 309 4.09 -23.68 -14.80
C TYR A 309 4.27 -24.24 -13.39
N VAL A 310 3.18 -24.68 -12.74
CA VAL A 310 3.24 -25.20 -11.36
C VAL A 310 3.57 -26.69 -11.31
N ASN A 311 4.49 -27.05 -10.40
CA ASN A 311 4.67 -28.45 -9.99
C ASN A 311 3.47 -28.89 -9.13
N MET A 312 2.61 -29.76 -9.68
CA MET A 312 1.30 -30.14 -9.14
C MET A 312 1.30 -30.66 -7.69
N ASN A 313 2.44 -31.10 -7.17
CA ASN A 313 2.53 -31.65 -5.81
C ASN A 313 2.48 -30.57 -4.70
N LYS A 314 2.57 -29.27 -5.01
CA LYS A 314 2.64 -28.18 -4.00
C LYS A 314 1.39 -27.32 -3.82
N SER A 315 0.41 -27.24 -4.74
CA SER A 315 -0.52 -26.09 -4.74
C SER A 315 -2.02 -26.37 -4.97
N LYS A 316 -2.58 -27.45 -4.41
CA LYS A 316 -4.05 -27.65 -4.49
C LYS A 316 -4.85 -26.50 -3.86
N GLN A 317 -4.30 -25.85 -2.85
CA GLN A 317 -4.89 -24.68 -2.19
C GLN A 317 -4.82 -23.44 -3.09
N ASP A 318 -3.63 -23.04 -3.54
CA ASP A 318 -3.43 -21.89 -4.43
C ASP A 318 -4.26 -21.98 -5.73
N LEU A 319 -4.46 -23.20 -6.27
CA LEU A 319 -5.31 -23.41 -7.44
C LEU A 319 -6.80 -23.15 -7.12
N ARG A 320 -7.27 -23.54 -5.94
CA ARG A 320 -8.64 -23.22 -5.49
C ARG A 320 -8.82 -21.72 -5.28
N GLU A 321 -7.84 -21.07 -4.66
CA GLU A 321 -7.82 -19.61 -4.46
C GLU A 321 -7.84 -18.87 -5.80
N LEU A 322 -7.03 -19.33 -6.77
CA LEU A 322 -7.01 -18.79 -8.14
C LEU A 322 -8.39 -18.89 -8.80
N ILE A 323 -9.03 -20.07 -8.73
CA ILE A 323 -10.35 -20.29 -9.33
C ILE A 323 -11.39 -19.37 -8.66
N HIS A 324 -11.42 -19.32 -7.33
CA HIS A 324 -12.35 -18.46 -6.59
C HIS A 324 -12.17 -16.97 -6.90
N ALA A 325 -10.93 -16.52 -7.03
CA ALA A 325 -10.62 -15.14 -7.42
C ALA A 325 -11.09 -14.86 -8.86
N LEU A 326 -10.88 -15.79 -9.80
CA LEU A 326 -11.35 -15.65 -11.18
C LEU A 326 -12.88 -15.65 -11.28
N GLU A 327 -13.57 -16.46 -10.47
CA GLU A 327 -15.04 -16.46 -10.39
C GLU A 327 -15.55 -15.09 -9.92
N ARG A 328 -14.92 -14.48 -8.92
CA ARG A 328 -15.26 -13.13 -8.45
C ARG A 328 -14.97 -12.04 -9.47
N LEU A 329 -13.96 -12.24 -10.33
CA LEU A 329 -13.65 -11.33 -11.43
C LEU A 329 -14.70 -11.42 -12.55
N GLY A 330 -15.19 -12.63 -12.84
CA GLY A 330 -16.21 -12.91 -13.86
C GLY A 330 -17.66 -12.72 -13.39
N GLY A 331 -17.91 -12.78 -12.09
CA GLY A 331 -19.23 -12.70 -11.49
C GLY A 331 -19.83 -11.30 -11.58
N GLY A 332 -20.88 -11.16 -12.39
CA GLY A 332 -21.64 -9.93 -12.55
C GLY A 332 -22.47 -9.91 -13.83
N GLU A 333 -23.33 -10.91 -14.00
CA GLU A 333 -24.64 -10.73 -14.63
C GLU A 333 -25.71 -10.87 -13.55
#